data_AF-A0A9P0DS31-F1
#
_entry.id   AF-A0A9P0DS31-F1
#
_cell.length_a   1.000
_cell.length_b   1.000
_cell.length_c   1.000
_cell.angle_alpha   90.00
_cell.angle_beta   90.00
_cell.angle_gamma   90.00
#
_symmetry.space_group_name_H-M   'P 1'
#
loop_
_entity.id
_entity.type
_entity.pdbx_description
1 polymer ?
#
loop_
_entity_poly.entity_id
_entity_poly.type
_entity_poly.pdbx_seq_one_letter_code
_entity_poly.pdbx_strand_id
1 'polypeptide(L)'
;MGFFHSKYKSLNLQCFGKRRQTRISIETVNAIKLIILSLRSNVRIMDHRWLIRPEGGLHNRVIQEFVQAIQRGDIRTIQTLLDTGYNLRACQALYTYLSRLEDPLIPLPIQSLVLDGNEGVPATVVASDIMGLINQELSENRAELISLILYLMDMMIQFSPADELQGNTWPASMLPIFFDMQSRHMIEWRRIATIFFEMIKQAGDYL
;
A
#
# COMPACT_ATOMS: atom_id res chain seq x y z
N MET A 1 -11.91 -42.17 13.39
CA MET A 1 -12.69 -41.11 12.74
C MET A 1 -12.02 -39.79 13.09
N GLY A 2 -11.36 -39.17 12.12
CA GLY A 2 -10.60 -37.93 12.31
C GLY A 2 -11.43 -36.67 12.07
N PHE A 3 -10.71 -35.54 11.97
CA PHE A 3 -11.15 -34.14 11.69
C PHE A 3 -11.52 -33.34 12.96
N PHE A 4 -10.97 -32.17 13.30
CA PHE A 4 -10.02 -31.22 12.67
C PHE A 4 -9.14 -30.61 13.79
N HIS A 5 -7.81 -30.67 13.64
CA HIS A 5 -6.90 -29.82 14.42
C HIS A 5 -6.73 -28.50 13.66
N SER A 6 -7.19 -27.41 14.28
CA SER A 6 -7.01 -26.03 13.84
C SER A 6 -5.52 -25.69 13.76
N LYS A 7 -4.97 -25.61 12.53
CA LYS A 7 -3.66 -25.02 12.23
C LYS A 7 -3.85 -23.59 11.75
N TYR A 8 -4.24 -22.68 12.63
CA TYR A 8 -3.90 -21.28 12.42
C TYR A 8 -2.47 -21.08 12.94
N LYS A 9 -1.50 -21.33 12.06
CA LYS A 9 -0.15 -20.80 12.24
C LYS A 9 -0.28 -19.28 12.30
N SER A 10 0.09 -18.69 13.42
CA SER A 10 0.44 -17.29 13.51
C SER A 10 1.39 -16.96 12.36
N LEU A 11 0.96 -16.09 11.45
CA LEU A 11 1.82 -15.45 10.46
C LEU A 11 2.79 -14.55 11.22
N ASN A 12 3.88 -15.15 11.70
CA ASN A 12 5.04 -14.45 12.23
C ASN A 12 5.71 -13.72 11.07
N LEU A 13 5.31 -12.47 10.82
CA LEU A 13 5.98 -11.52 9.93
C LEU A 13 7.27 -10.98 10.56
N GLN A 14 8.08 -11.85 11.17
CA GLN A 14 9.39 -11.50 11.69
C GLN A 14 10.47 -11.69 10.63
N CYS A 15 10.55 -10.75 9.69
CA CYS A 15 11.69 -10.60 8.78
C CYS A 15 11.98 -9.11 8.54
N PHE A 16 12.40 -8.37 9.57
CA PHE A 16 12.85 -6.97 9.39
C PHE A 16 14.28 -6.78 9.89
N GLY A 17 15.22 -7.13 9.00
CA GLY A 17 16.62 -6.74 9.11
C GLY A 17 16.77 -5.22 8.97
N LYS A 18 17.36 -4.62 10.01
CA LYS A 18 17.72 -3.21 10.23
C LYS A 18 18.15 -2.41 8.98
N ARG A 19 17.30 -1.46 8.59
CA ARG A 19 17.57 -0.01 8.39
C ARG A 19 16.21 0.67 8.21
N ARG A 20 15.75 1.39 9.23
CA ARG A 20 14.44 2.05 9.27
C ARG A 20 14.55 3.44 8.65
N GLN A 21 13.71 3.75 7.66
CA GLN A 21 13.73 5.05 6.98
C GLN A 21 12.68 5.96 7.65
N THR A 22 13.16 7.05 8.26
CA THR A 22 12.36 7.90 9.15
C THR A 22 11.71 9.09 8.44
N ARG A 23 12.22 9.51 7.26
CA ARG A 23 11.74 10.71 6.56
C ARG A 23 11.43 10.45 5.10
N ILE A 24 10.19 10.75 4.70
CA ILE A 24 9.75 10.78 3.30
C ILE A 24 10.17 12.15 2.73
N SER A 25 11.15 12.15 1.82
CA SER A 25 11.61 13.36 1.14
C SER A 25 10.85 13.60 -0.17
N ILE A 26 10.90 14.82 -0.70
CA ILE A 26 10.27 15.17 -1.97
C ILE A 26 10.86 14.37 -3.13
N GLU A 27 12.16 14.08 -3.10
CA GLU A 27 12.84 13.27 -4.12
C GLU A 27 12.33 11.82 -4.11
N THR A 28 12.10 11.25 -2.92
CA THR A 28 11.47 9.94 -2.77
C THR A 28 10.03 9.94 -3.32
N VAL A 29 9.25 10.98 -3.01
CA VAL A 29 7.87 11.10 -3.53
C VAL A 29 7.86 11.19 -5.05
N ASN A 30 8.72 12.01 -5.64
CA ASN A 30 8.86 12.12 -7.09
C ASN A 30 9.28 10.81 -7.76
N ALA A 31 10.20 10.07 -7.14
CA ALA A 31 10.59 8.73 -7.57
C ALA A 31 9.40 7.75 -7.58
N ILE A 32 8.60 7.75 -6.51
CA ILE A 32 7.41 6.90 -6.39
C ILE A 32 6.32 7.32 -7.39
N LYS A 33 6.13 8.63 -7.58
CA LYS A 33 5.22 9.21 -8.58
C LYS A 33 5.53 8.71 -9.98
N LEU A 34 6.81 8.71 -10.38
CA LEU A 34 7.22 8.17 -11.67
C LEU A 34 6.86 6.69 -11.83
N ILE A 35 7.13 5.87 -10.80
CA ILE A 35 6.74 4.46 -10.80
C ILE A 35 5.23 4.33 -11.01
N ILE A 36 4.43 5.03 -10.21
CA ILE A 36 2.97 4.91 -10.24
C ILE A 36 2.40 5.34 -11.60
N LEU A 37 2.88 6.45 -12.16
CA LEU A 37 2.47 6.91 -13.48
C LEU A 37 2.83 5.89 -14.57
N SER A 38 4.02 5.28 -14.50
CA SER A 38 4.42 4.21 -15.41
C SER A 38 3.51 2.98 -15.28
N LEU A 39 3.25 2.52 -14.05
CA LEU A 39 2.39 1.35 -13.80
C LEU A 39 0.98 1.57 -14.35
N ARG A 40 0.40 2.75 -14.10
CA ARG A 40 -0.94 3.09 -14.59
C ARG A 40 -0.99 3.20 -16.12
N SER A 41 0.02 3.81 -16.73
CA SER A 41 0.09 3.94 -18.20
C SER A 41 0.21 2.59 -18.91
N ASN A 42 0.79 1.58 -18.23
CA ASN A 42 1.01 0.26 -18.79
C ASN A 42 -0.04 -0.78 -18.33
N VAL A 43 -1.10 -0.37 -17.62
CA VAL A 43 -2.02 -1.31 -16.97
C VAL A 43 -2.63 -2.34 -17.90
N ARG A 44 -2.94 -1.94 -19.14
CA ARG A 44 -3.55 -2.82 -20.16
C ARG A 44 -2.61 -3.87 -20.73
N ILE A 45 -1.31 -3.62 -20.66
CA ILE A 45 -0.25 -4.49 -21.20
C ILE A 45 0.21 -5.48 -20.12
N MET A 46 0.02 -5.12 -18.86
CA MET A 46 0.47 -5.88 -17.70
C MET A 46 -0.62 -6.84 -17.24
N ASP A 47 -0.33 -8.14 -17.35
CA ASP A 47 -1.21 -9.24 -16.92
C ASP A 47 -1.78 -9.01 -15.51
N HIS A 48 -3.06 -9.30 -15.32
CA HIS A 48 -3.86 -9.10 -14.09
C HIS A 48 -3.26 -9.77 -12.83
N ARG A 49 -2.25 -10.61 -13.00
CA ARG A 49 -1.47 -11.26 -11.93
C ARG A 49 -0.42 -10.33 -11.29
N TRP A 50 -0.81 -9.09 -10.97
CA TRP A 50 -0.02 -8.06 -10.25
C TRP A 50 0.34 -8.42 -8.80
N LEU A 51 0.16 -9.70 -8.44
CA LEU A 51 0.32 -10.22 -7.09
C LEU A 51 1.72 -9.88 -6.58
N ILE A 52 1.77 -8.96 -5.62
CA ILE A 52 2.91 -8.87 -4.72
C ILE A 52 3.05 -10.24 -4.11
N ARG A 53 4.20 -10.88 -4.33
CA ARG A 53 4.55 -12.12 -3.64
C ARG A 53 5.43 -11.72 -2.46
N PRO A 54 4.93 -11.82 -1.21
CA PRO A 54 5.69 -11.39 -0.03
C PRO A 54 7.07 -12.05 0.06
N GLU A 55 7.21 -13.28 -0.43
CA GLU A 55 8.40 -14.11 -0.22
C GLU A 55 9.38 -14.17 -1.41
N GLY A 56 8.99 -13.71 -2.60
CA GLY A 56 9.78 -13.91 -3.83
C GLY A 56 10.73 -12.77 -4.22
N GLY A 57 10.57 -11.58 -3.63
CA GLY A 57 11.22 -10.35 -4.13
C GLY A 57 12.57 -9.99 -3.50
N LEU A 58 12.84 -10.44 -2.27
CA LEU A 58 13.98 -9.95 -1.50
C LEU A 58 15.34 -10.36 -2.07
N HIS A 59 15.43 -11.52 -2.72
CA HIS A 59 16.65 -12.01 -3.38
C HIS A 59 16.81 -11.51 -4.82
N ASN A 60 15.90 -10.65 -5.27
CA ASN A 60 15.91 -10.15 -6.63
C ASN A 60 16.70 -8.85 -6.74
N ARG A 61 17.81 -8.89 -7.50
CA ARG A 61 18.71 -7.73 -7.67
C ARG A 61 17.96 -6.50 -8.20
N VAL A 62 17.08 -6.67 -9.18
CA VAL A 62 16.30 -5.57 -9.78
C VAL A 62 15.37 -4.92 -8.76
N ILE A 63 14.74 -5.71 -7.87
CA ILE A 63 13.87 -5.16 -6.81
C ILE A 63 14.70 -4.36 -5.80
N GLN A 64 15.86 -4.87 -5.39
CA GLN A 64 16.73 -4.14 -4.47
C GLN A 64 17.26 -2.85 -5.11
N GLU A 65 17.54 -2.85 -6.40
CA GLU A 65 17.96 -1.67 -7.15
C GLU A 65 16.86 -0.60 -7.18
N PHE A 66 15.61 -0.98 -7.49
CA PHE A 66 14.47 -0.07 -7.36
C PHE A 66 14.31 0.46 -5.95
N VAL A 67 14.37 -0.40 -4.91
CA VAL A 67 14.23 0.05 -3.52
C VAL A 67 15.32 1.06 -3.16
N GLN A 68 16.58 0.80 -3.53
CA GLN A 68 17.68 1.74 -3.29
C GLN A 68 17.50 3.05 -4.06
N ALA A 69 17.02 2.99 -5.30
CA ALA A 69 16.75 4.17 -6.10
C ALA A 69 15.62 5.02 -5.49
N ILE A 70 14.53 4.40 -5.02
CA ILE A 70 13.44 5.08 -4.29
C ILE A 70 13.97 5.75 -3.02
N GLN A 71 14.78 5.04 -2.23
CA GLN A 71 15.37 5.55 -0.99
C GLN A 71 16.28 6.77 -1.21
N ARG A 72 16.94 6.84 -2.38
CA ARG A 72 17.82 7.95 -2.78
C ARG A 72 17.09 9.04 -3.57
N GLY A 73 15.83 8.81 -3.99
CA GLY A 73 15.14 9.68 -4.93
C GLY A 73 15.77 9.70 -6.32
N ASP A 74 16.45 8.62 -6.74
CA ASP A 74 17.14 8.53 -8.02
C ASP A 74 16.16 8.21 -9.16
N ILE A 75 15.54 9.26 -9.68
CA ILE A 75 14.58 9.21 -10.78
C ILE A 75 15.20 8.63 -12.06
N ARG A 76 16.48 8.89 -12.34
CA ARG A 76 17.13 8.44 -13.59
C ARG A 76 17.28 6.92 -13.61
N THR A 77 17.72 6.34 -12.50
CA THR A 77 17.82 4.88 -12.35
C THR A 77 16.43 4.24 -12.45
N ILE A 78 15.42 4.82 -11.79
CA ILE A 78 14.03 4.34 -11.89
C ILE A 78 13.54 4.36 -13.34
N GLN A 79 13.72 5.48 -14.05
CA GLN A 79 13.30 5.59 -15.45
C GLN A 79 13.97 4.52 -16.32
N THR A 80 15.29 4.34 -16.18
CA THR A 80 16.05 3.35 -16.95
C THR A 80 15.51 1.93 -16.73
N LEU A 81 15.22 1.57 -15.48
CA LEU A 81 14.66 0.26 -15.14
C LEU A 81 13.23 0.07 -15.68
N LEU A 82 12.42 1.13 -15.67
CA LEU A 82 11.06 1.12 -16.23
C LEU A 82 11.09 0.98 -17.76
N ASP A 83 11.96 1.70 -18.45
CA ASP A 83 12.16 1.63 -19.90
C ASP A 83 12.62 0.24 -20.36
N THR A 84 13.33 -0.48 -19.49
CA THR A 84 13.75 -1.88 -19.71
C THR A 84 12.57 -2.87 -19.57
N GLY A 85 11.40 -2.41 -19.13
CA GLY A 85 10.18 -3.23 -19.00
C GLY A 85 10.00 -3.87 -17.63
N TYR A 86 10.73 -3.45 -16.59
CA TYR A 86 10.65 -4.04 -15.24
C TYR A 86 9.46 -3.56 -14.39
N ASN A 87 8.33 -3.19 -15.02
CA ASN A 87 7.16 -2.64 -14.35
C ASN A 87 6.63 -3.53 -13.19
N LEU A 88 6.53 -4.86 -13.38
CA LEU A 88 6.11 -5.77 -12.30
C LEU A 88 7.07 -5.76 -11.11
N ARG A 89 8.38 -5.61 -11.37
CA ARG A 89 9.40 -5.51 -10.31
C ARG A 89 9.34 -4.16 -9.61
N ALA A 90 8.99 -3.09 -10.32
CA ALA A 90 8.76 -1.78 -9.73
C ALA A 90 7.58 -1.82 -8.73
N CYS A 91 6.48 -2.49 -9.08
CA CYS A 91 5.33 -2.72 -8.20
C CYS A 91 5.73 -3.46 -6.90
N GLN A 92 6.46 -4.58 -7.02
CA GLN A 92 6.98 -5.32 -5.86
C GLN A 92 7.98 -4.50 -5.04
N ALA A 93 8.84 -3.70 -5.69
CA ALA A 93 9.81 -2.84 -5.03
C ALA A 93 9.13 -1.72 -4.25
N LEU A 94 8.07 -1.12 -4.80
CA LEU A 94 7.26 -0.12 -4.11
C LEU A 94 6.68 -0.69 -2.81
N TYR A 95 6.03 -1.84 -2.86
CA TYR A 95 5.54 -2.51 -1.66
C TYR A 95 6.67 -2.83 -0.66
N THR A 96 7.80 -3.32 -1.16
CA THR A 96 8.98 -3.63 -0.32
C THR A 96 9.54 -2.38 0.35
N TYR A 97 9.53 -1.24 -0.33
CA TYR A 97 9.92 0.05 0.24
C TYR A 97 8.93 0.49 1.32
N LEU A 98 7.62 0.49 1.03
CA LEU A 98 6.58 0.95 1.95
C LEU A 98 6.49 0.11 3.23
N SER A 99 6.63 -1.21 3.12
CA SER A 99 6.70 -2.13 4.26
C SER A 99 7.94 -1.96 5.15
N ARG A 100 8.96 -1.20 4.71
CA ARG A 100 10.17 -0.88 5.48
C ARG A 100 10.13 0.50 6.13
N LEU A 101 9.05 1.25 5.93
CA LEU A 101 8.84 2.52 6.64
C LEU A 101 8.76 2.25 8.15
N GLU A 102 9.28 3.18 8.94
CA GLU A 102 9.27 3.05 10.40
C GLU A 102 7.88 3.28 10.98
N ASP A 103 7.20 4.30 10.47
CA ASP A 103 5.85 4.65 10.88
C ASP A 103 4.83 4.18 9.83
N PRO A 104 3.61 3.82 10.26
CA PRO A 104 2.49 3.67 9.33
C PRO A 104 2.25 4.97 8.55
N LEU A 105 1.73 4.85 7.33
CA LEU A 105 1.49 6.01 6.48
C LEU A 105 0.51 7.00 7.11
N ILE A 106 -0.55 6.50 7.75
CA ILE A 106 -1.50 7.31 8.50
C ILE A 106 -0.98 7.38 9.95
N PRO A 107 -0.79 8.55 10.56
CA PRO A 107 -0.39 8.64 11.97
C PRO A 107 -1.51 8.27 12.94
N LEU A 108 -1.14 7.81 14.14
CA LEU A 108 -2.07 7.28 15.14
C LEU A 108 -3.32 8.16 15.41
N PRO A 109 -3.22 9.51 15.51
CA PRO A 109 -4.40 10.36 15.75
C PRO A 109 -5.45 10.31 14.63
N ILE A 110 -5.03 10.06 13.39
CA ILE A 110 -5.93 9.89 12.25
C ILE A 110 -6.37 8.43 12.12
N GLN A 111 -5.48 7.48 12.44
CA GLN A 111 -5.80 6.05 12.42
C GLN A 111 -6.93 5.67 13.37
N SER A 112 -7.07 6.35 14.51
CA SER A 112 -8.15 6.06 15.49
C SER A 112 -9.54 6.17 14.86
N LEU A 113 -9.74 7.08 13.90
CA LEU A 113 -11.00 7.16 13.14
C LEU A 113 -11.32 5.89 12.36
N VAL A 114 -10.31 5.10 11.98
CA VAL A 114 -10.50 3.79 11.35
C VAL A 114 -10.58 2.68 12.39
N LEU A 115 -9.65 2.67 13.33
CA LEU A 115 -9.42 1.54 14.23
C LEU A 115 -10.44 1.49 15.37
N ASP A 116 -10.88 2.63 15.87
CA ASP A 116 -11.88 2.70 16.93
C ASP A 116 -13.29 2.47 16.35
N GLY A 117 -14.19 1.97 17.19
CA GLY A 117 -15.57 1.71 16.78
C GLY A 117 -16.27 3.01 16.37
N ASN A 118 -16.93 3.00 15.21
CA ASN A 118 -17.70 4.13 14.68
C ASN A 118 -19.16 3.72 14.46
N GLU A 119 -19.83 3.30 15.53
CA GLU A 119 -21.21 2.82 15.42
C GLU A 119 -22.14 3.89 14.85
N GLY A 120 -22.93 3.53 13.84
CA GLY A 120 -23.90 4.42 13.20
C GLY A 120 -23.32 5.43 12.20
N VAL A 121 -21.99 5.51 12.02
CA VAL A 121 -21.38 6.42 11.05
C VAL A 121 -21.08 5.68 9.73
N PRO A 122 -21.53 6.20 8.57
CA PRO A 122 -21.21 5.57 7.28
C PRO A 122 -19.71 5.57 6.97
N ALA A 123 -19.20 4.48 6.40
CA ALA A 123 -17.78 4.34 6.04
C ALA A 123 -17.28 5.44 5.08
N THR A 124 -18.15 5.94 4.20
CA THR A 124 -17.85 7.04 3.28
C THR A 124 -17.56 8.35 4.00
N VAL A 125 -18.27 8.63 5.09
CA VAL A 125 -18.07 9.83 5.93
C VAL A 125 -16.74 9.73 6.66
N VAL A 126 -16.47 8.59 7.31
CA VAL A 126 -15.20 8.34 7.99
C VAL A 126 -14.02 8.46 7.02
N ALA A 127 -14.13 7.90 5.82
CA ALA A 127 -13.12 8.03 4.78
C ALA A 127 -12.89 9.50 4.37
N SER A 128 -13.96 10.27 4.19
CA SER A 128 -13.87 11.69 3.84
C SER A 128 -13.17 12.51 4.92
N ASP A 129 -13.48 12.25 6.20
CA ASP A 129 -12.85 12.93 7.33
C ASP A 129 -11.36 12.62 7.38
N ILE A 130 -10.98 11.35 7.19
CA ILE A 130 -9.57 10.94 7.13
C ILE A 130 -8.84 11.62 5.98
N MET A 131 -9.43 11.64 4.77
CA MET A 131 -8.83 12.34 3.62
C MET A 131 -8.66 13.84 3.88
N GLY A 132 -9.64 14.46 4.54
CA GLY A 132 -9.56 15.85 5.00
C GLY A 132 -8.40 16.07 5.98
N LEU A 133 -8.26 15.23 7.00
CA LEU A 133 -7.19 15.32 7.98
C LEU A 133 -5.80 15.04 7.37
N ILE A 134 -5.69 14.10 6.44
CA ILE A 134 -4.45 13.85 5.69
C ILE A 134 -3.98 15.14 5.00
N ASN A 135 -4.89 15.86 4.36
CA ASN A 135 -4.57 17.08 3.63
C ASN A 135 -4.29 18.29 4.54
N GLN A 136 -4.85 18.30 5.76
CA GLN A 136 -4.74 19.42 6.69
C GLN A 136 -3.58 19.28 7.69
N GLU A 137 -3.33 18.06 8.18
CA GLU A 137 -2.43 17.82 9.31
C GLU A 137 -1.09 17.19 8.93
N LEU A 138 -0.99 16.54 7.77
CA LEU A 138 0.25 15.90 7.34
C LEU A 138 1.11 16.83 6.50
N SER A 139 2.41 16.54 6.46
CA SER A 139 3.30 17.23 5.53
C SER A 139 2.92 16.92 4.09
N GLU A 140 3.11 17.91 3.20
CA GLU A 140 2.79 17.80 1.77
C GLU A 140 3.34 16.51 1.14
N ASN A 141 4.61 16.18 1.41
CA ASN A 141 5.23 14.94 0.91
C ASN A 141 4.51 13.66 1.37
N ARG A 142 4.04 13.62 2.62
CA ARG A 142 3.36 12.43 3.17
C ARG A 142 1.94 12.35 2.63
N ALA A 143 1.22 13.48 2.56
CA ALA A 143 -0.11 13.54 1.96
C ALA A 143 -0.08 13.17 0.47
N GLU A 144 0.89 13.68 -0.30
CA GLU A 144 1.09 13.31 -1.70
C GLU A 144 1.42 11.81 -1.85
N LEU A 145 2.32 11.27 -1.01
CA LEU A 145 2.62 9.84 -1.02
C LEU A 145 1.35 9.00 -0.81
N ILE A 146 0.56 9.31 0.22
CA ILE A 146 -0.69 8.60 0.51
C ILE A 146 -1.63 8.65 -0.69
N SER A 147 -1.83 9.85 -1.24
CA SER A 147 -2.71 10.07 -2.40
C SER A 147 -2.26 9.27 -3.62
N LEU A 148 -0.95 9.28 -3.91
CA LEU A 148 -0.37 8.49 -5.00
C LEU A 148 -0.59 6.98 -4.82
N ILE A 149 -0.43 6.46 -3.60
CA ILE A 149 -0.64 5.03 -3.31
C ILE A 149 -2.12 4.66 -3.41
N LEU A 150 -3.03 5.47 -2.86
CA LEU A 150 -4.47 5.26 -2.99
C LEU A 150 -4.90 5.31 -4.47
N TYR A 151 -4.35 6.27 -5.22
CA TYR A 151 -4.56 6.37 -6.66
C TYR A 151 -4.11 5.11 -7.38
N LEU A 152 -2.90 4.60 -7.11
CA LEU A 152 -2.45 3.32 -7.68
C LEU A 152 -3.46 2.19 -7.39
N MET A 153 -3.93 2.07 -6.14
CA MET A 153 -4.85 1.03 -5.72
C MET A 153 -6.23 1.11 -6.38
N ASP A 154 -6.73 2.32 -6.66
CA ASP A 154 -7.99 2.51 -7.41
C ASP A 154 -7.90 1.84 -8.80
N MET A 155 -6.80 2.07 -9.54
CA MET A 155 -6.58 1.38 -10.82
C MET A 155 -6.53 -0.14 -10.61
N MET A 156 -5.87 -0.62 -9.56
CA MET A 156 -5.79 -2.05 -9.31
C MET A 156 -7.15 -2.68 -9.03
N ILE A 157 -8.06 -1.98 -8.36
CA ILE A 157 -9.43 -2.43 -8.14
C ILE A 157 -10.20 -2.48 -9.47
N GLN A 158 -10.05 -1.46 -10.32
CA GLN A 158 -10.74 -1.39 -11.60
C GLN A 158 -10.30 -2.48 -12.60
N PHE A 159 -9.00 -2.80 -12.64
CA PHE A 159 -8.43 -3.74 -13.62
C PHE A 159 -8.21 -5.16 -13.08
N SER A 160 -8.33 -5.36 -11.77
CA SER A 160 -8.28 -6.68 -11.13
C SER A 160 -9.44 -6.78 -10.13
N PRO A 161 -10.70 -6.86 -10.63
CA PRO A 161 -11.85 -7.04 -9.76
C PRO A 161 -11.67 -8.31 -8.94
N ALA A 162 -12.11 -8.27 -7.68
CA ALA A 162 -12.04 -9.41 -6.77
C ALA A 162 -12.79 -10.59 -7.39
N ASP A 163 -12.06 -11.60 -7.87
CA ASP A 163 -12.66 -12.87 -8.24
C ASP A 163 -13.13 -13.58 -6.96
N GLU A 164 -14.29 -14.22 -6.97
CA GLU A 164 -14.97 -14.75 -5.76
C GLU A 164 -14.10 -15.72 -4.95
N LEU A 165 -13.09 -16.32 -5.59
CA LEU A 165 -12.15 -17.27 -4.99
C LEU A 165 -10.78 -16.68 -4.62
N GLN A 166 -10.40 -15.52 -5.18
CA GLN A 166 -9.05 -14.96 -4.99
C GLN A 166 -9.03 -13.64 -4.22
N GLY A 167 -10.11 -12.85 -4.29
CA GLY A 167 -10.15 -11.50 -3.71
C GLY A 167 -9.09 -10.57 -4.31
N ASN A 168 -9.26 -9.25 -4.17
CA ASN A 168 -8.16 -8.34 -4.41
C ASN A 168 -7.28 -8.28 -3.14
N THR A 169 -6.13 -8.95 -3.18
CA THR A 169 -5.21 -9.07 -2.03
C THR A 169 -4.42 -7.78 -1.75
N TRP A 170 -4.47 -6.80 -2.65
CA TRP A 170 -3.68 -5.58 -2.55
C TRP A 170 -4.18 -4.64 -1.44
N PRO A 171 -5.46 -4.19 -1.44
CA PRO A 171 -5.96 -3.35 -0.34
C PRO A 171 -5.77 -4.02 1.03
N ALA A 172 -6.02 -5.32 1.11
CA ALA A 172 -5.84 -6.07 2.35
C ALA A 172 -4.38 -6.13 2.82
N SER A 173 -3.41 -6.33 1.91
CA SER A 173 -1.98 -6.37 2.27
C SER A 173 -1.41 -4.99 2.60
N MET A 174 -2.06 -3.91 2.16
CA MET A 174 -1.69 -2.53 2.46
C MET A 174 -2.24 -2.02 3.80
N LEU A 175 -3.28 -2.66 4.36
CA LEU A 175 -3.88 -2.24 5.64
C LEU A 175 -2.86 -2.10 6.78
N PRO A 176 -1.92 -3.05 7.03
CA PRO A 176 -0.91 -2.88 8.07
C PRO A 176 0.08 -1.75 7.79
N ILE A 177 0.35 -1.44 6.52
CA ILE A 177 1.25 -0.34 6.11
C ILE A 177 0.56 1.02 6.38
N PHE A 178 -0.75 1.09 6.21
CA PHE A 178 -1.53 2.31 6.46
C PHE A 178 -1.84 2.54 7.93
N PHE A 179 -2.28 1.50 8.67
CA PHE A 179 -2.95 1.66 9.97
C PHE A 179 -2.36 0.82 11.12
N ASP A 180 -1.08 0.40 11.02
CA ASP A 180 -0.40 -0.42 12.05
C ASP A 180 -1.31 -1.51 12.66
N MET A 181 -1.98 -2.28 11.79
CA MET A 181 -3.04 -3.19 12.23
C MET A 181 -2.48 -4.29 13.14
N GLN A 182 -3.05 -4.38 14.35
CA GLN A 182 -2.73 -5.40 15.34
C GLN A 182 -3.84 -6.48 15.39
N SER A 183 -3.54 -7.63 15.97
CA SER A 183 -4.48 -8.77 16.05
C SER A 183 -5.83 -8.42 16.67
N ARG A 184 -5.88 -7.46 17.61
CA ARG A 184 -7.13 -6.98 18.22
C ARG A 184 -8.09 -6.33 17.23
N HIS A 185 -7.58 -5.73 16.15
CA HIS A 185 -8.40 -5.06 15.14
C HIS A 185 -9.05 -6.05 14.16
N MET A 186 -8.68 -7.33 14.21
CA MET A 186 -9.24 -8.37 13.31
C MET A 186 -10.72 -8.64 13.55
N ILE A 187 -11.25 -8.32 14.74
CA ILE A 187 -12.69 -8.41 15.05
C ILE A 187 -13.47 -7.46 14.13
N GLU A 188 -12.91 -6.27 13.89
CA GLU A 188 -13.51 -5.18 13.12
C GLU A 188 -13.02 -5.14 11.65
N TRP A 189 -12.36 -6.20 11.17
CA TRP A 189 -11.63 -6.17 9.89
C TRP A 189 -12.50 -5.71 8.72
N ARG A 190 -13.78 -6.13 8.69
CA ARG A 190 -14.70 -5.81 7.60
C ARG A 190 -15.01 -4.32 7.55
N ARG A 191 -15.20 -3.69 8.72
CA ARG A 191 -15.45 -2.25 8.83
C ARG A 191 -14.21 -1.46 8.39
N ILE A 192 -13.05 -1.83 8.92
CA ILE A 192 -11.75 -1.22 8.59
C ILE A 192 -11.49 -1.32 7.08
N ALA A 193 -11.65 -2.51 6.49
CA ALA A 193 -11.48 -2.72 5.06
C ALA A 193 -12.48 -1.92 4.22
N THR A 194 -13.73 -1.77 4.69
CA THR A 194 -14.75 -0.97 3.99
C THR A 194 -14.37 0.50 4.00
N ILE A 195 -13.94 1.06 5.13
CA ILE A 195 -13.47 2.45 5.22
C ILE A 195 -12.28 2.66 4.29
N PHE A 196 -11.29 1.76 4.32
CA PHE A 196 -10.12 1.85 3.45
C PHE A 196 -10.48 1.77 1.97
N PHE A 197 -11.46 0.95 1.61
CA PHE A 197 -11.95 0.88 0.22
C PHE A 197 -12.62 2.18 -0.22
N GLU A 198 -13.38 2.84 0.65
CA GLU A 198 -13.96 4.16 0.37
C GLU A 198 -12.87 5.24 0.25
N MET A 199 -11.81 5.20 1.05
CA MET A 199 -10.65 6.08 0.88
C MET A 199 -10.00 5.89 -0.50
N ILE A 200 -9.86 4.65 -0.97
CA ILE A 200 -9.27 4.36 -2.28
C ILE A 200 -10.12 4.95 -3.41
N LYS A 201 -11.45 4.79 -3.36
CA LYS A 201 -12.35 5.38 -4.36
C LYS A 201 -12.24 6.90 -4.39
N GLN A 202 -12.24 7.54 -3.22
CA GLN A 202 -12.17 8.99 -3.12
C GLN A 202 -10.84 9.56 -3.62
N ALA A 203 -9.74 8.80 -3.53
CA ALA A 203 -8.44 9.27 -4.02
C ALA A 203 -8.40 9.54 -5.54
N GLY A 204 -9.32 8.94 -6.32
CA GLY A 204 -9.50 9.28 -7.72
C GLY A 204 -9.99 10.70 -7.97
N ASP A 205 -10.58 11.35 -6.95
CA ASP A 205 -11.13 12.70 -7.05
C ASP A 205 -10.11 13.81 -6.67
N TYR A 206 -8.97 13.44 -6.07
CA TYR A 206 -7.97 14.37 -5.52
C TYR A 206 -6.70 14.56 -6.38
N LEU A 207 -6.55 13.83 -7.49
CA LEU A 207 -5.41 13.89 -8.42
C LEU A 207 -5.85 14.15 -9.85
#